data_AF-K1TQF1-F1
#
_entry.id   AF-K1TQF1-F1
#
_cell.length_a   1.000
_cell.length_b   1.000
_cell.length_c   1.000
_cell.angle_alpha   90.00
_cell.angle_beta   90.00
_cell.angle_gamma   90.00
#
_symmetry.space_group_name_H-M   'P 1'
#
loop_
_entity.id
_entity.type
_entity.pdbx_description
1 polymer ?
#
loop_
_entity_poly.entity_id
_entity_poly.type
_entity_poly.pdbx_seq_one_letter_code
_entity_poly.pdbx_strand_id
1 'polypeptide(L)'
;MTFGGEKVPGDFVGKWMIYFRHFDTVNWWNTIVSIVSIFIIAITPRFSKKIPGSLIAIIVVTVAVWLMKVYGGIDCIDTIGDRFSIRAELPDAVMPALDWEAIKNLFPVAITIAVLGAI
;
A
#
# COMPACT_ATOMS: atom_id res chain seq x y z
N MET A 1 0.07 13.48 9.96
CA MET A 1 1.16 12.75 9.27
C MET A 1 2.18 13.76 8.79
N THR A 2 3.46 13.52 9.05
CA THR A 2 4.58 14.36 8.58
C THR A 2 5.47 13.53 7.65
N PHE A 3 5.96 14.12 6.57
CA PHE A 3 6.84 13.46 5.59
C PHE A 3 8.04 14.37 5.35
N GLY A 4 9.26 13.87 5.57
CA GLY A 4 10.49 14.69 5.50
C GLY A 4 10.53 15.87 6.48
N GLY A 5 9.76 15.83 7.57
CA GLY A 5 9.63 16.93 8.54
C GLY A 5 8.52 17.95 8.20
N GLU A 6 7.90 17.86 7.03
CA GLU A 6 6.78 18.72 6.62
C GLU A 6 5.42 18.08 6.90
N LYS A 7 4.41 18.89 7.25
CA LYS A 7 3.03 18.42 7.42
C LYS A 7 2.44 18.04 6.06
N VAL A 8 2.00 16.80 5.90
CA VAL A 8 1.41 16.33 4.65
C VAL A 8 0.06 17.05 4.42
N PRO A 9 -0.11 17.78 3.31
CA PRO A 9 -1.34 18.51 3.02
C PRO A 9 -2.47 17.55 2.66
N GLY A 10 -3.71 18.01 2.87
CA GLY A 10 -4.90 17.20 2.65
C GLY A 10 -5.25 17.02 1.16
N ASP A 11 -4.86 17.98 0.32
CA ASP A 11 -5.18 18.01 -1.10
C ASP A 11 -4.19 17.20 -1.96
N PHE A 12 -4.63 16.87 -3.17
CA PHE A 12 -3.85 16.07 -4.11
C PHE A 12 -2.57 16.78 -4.57
N VAL A 13 -2.67 18.04 -4.99
CA VAL A 13 -1.54 18.80 -5.57
C VAL A 13 -0.43 18.99 -4.54
N GLY A 14 -0.80 19.31 -3.29
CA GLY A 14 0.12 19.42 -2.17
C GLY A 14 0.91 18.14 -1.93
N LYS A 15 0.25 16.96 -1.98
CA LYS A 15 0.95 15.67 -1.81
C LYS A 15 1.98 15.44 -2.92
N TRP A 16 1.63 15.74 -4.17
CA TRP A 16 2.57 15.61 -5.30
C TRP A 16 3.76 16.56 -5.17
N MET A 17 3.53 17.82 -4.77
CA MET A 17 4.63 18.77 -4.54
C MET A 17 5.60 18.26 -3.48
N ILE A 18 5.11 17.68 -2.37
CA ILE A 18 5.95 17.08 -1.34
C ILE A 18 6.73 15.86 -1.87
N TYR A 19 6.08 14.97 -2.64
CA TYR A 19 6.77 13.81 -3.22
C TYR A 19 7.90 14.22 -4.16
N PHE A 20 7.72 15.27 -4.97
CA PHE A 20 8.79 15.80 -5.83
C PHE A 20 9.91 16.49 -5.04
N ARG A 21 9.58 17.19 -3.94
CA ARG A 21 10.59 17.83 -3.07
C ARG A 21 11.49 16.82 -2.36
N HIS A 22 10.94 15.68 -1.98
CA HIS A 22 11.67 14.60 -1.30
C HIS A 22 11.96 13.42 -2.24
N PHE A 23 12.13 13.69 -3.53
CA PHE A 23 12.43 12.66 -4.53
C PHE A 23 13.81 12.00 -4.30
N ASP A 24 14.72 12.69 -3.62
CA ASP A 24 16.02 12.18 -3.19
C ASP A 24 15.92 11.05 -2.13
N THR A 25 14.80 10.95 -1.42
CA THR A 25 14.56 9.91 -0.41
C THR A 25 14.09 8.57 -0.98
N VAL A 26 14.07 8.43 -2.31
CA VAL A 26 13.63 7.20 -3.00
C VAL A 26 14.59 6.04 -2.70
N ASN A 27 14.01 4.92 -2.28
CA ASN A 27 14.72 3.66 -2.11
C ASN A 27 14.75 2.89 -3.43
N TRP A 28 15.90 2.89 -4.09
CA TRP A 28 16.09 2.25 -5.40
C TRP A 28 15.85 0.74 -5.39
N TRP A 29 16.15 0.04 -4.28
CA TRP A 29 15.86 -1.39 -4.17
C TRP A 29 14.35 -1.65 -4.19
N ASN A 30 13.57 -0.90 -3.40
CA ASN A 30 12.11 -0.98 -3.44
C ASN A 30 11.54 -0.61 -4.81
N THR A 31 12.10 0.41 -5.48
CA THR A 31 11.67 0.81 -6.82
C THR A 31 11.88 -0.30 -7.84
N ILE A 32 13.06 -0.95 -7.85
CA ILE A 32 13.35 -2.06 -8.75
C ILE A 32 12.40 -3.23 -8.49
N VAL A 33 12.22 -3.62 -7.23
CA VAL A 33 11.28 -4.68 -6.85
C VAL A 33 9.86 -4.37 -7.31
N SER A 34 9.42 -3.11 -7.16
CA SER A 34 8.10 -2.66 -7.60
C SER A 34 7.95 -2.75 -9.12
N ILE A 35 8.95 -2.28 -9.88
CA ILE A 35 8.97 -2.36 -11.34
C ILE A 35 8.91 -3.83 -11.79
N VAL A 36 9.73 -4.71 -11.21
CA VAL A 36 9.73 -6.16 -11.51
C VAL A 36 8.36 -6.78 -11.22
N SER A 37 7.72 -6.41 -10.10
CA SER A 37 6.38 -6.91 -9.77
C SER A 37 5.34 -6.54 -10.83
N ILE A 38 5.36 -5.30 -11.33
CA ILE A 38 4.47 -4.83 -12.41
C ILE A 38 4.72 -5.62 -13.69
N PHE A 39 5.99 -5.87 -14.04
CA PHE A 39 6.33 -6.69 -15.19
C PHE A 39 5.79 -8.11 -15.08
N ILE A 40 5.92 -8.76 -13.91
CA ILE A 40 5.37 -10.10 -13.68
C ILE A 40 3.85 -10.08 -13.86
N ILE A 41 3.15 -9.10 -13.27
CA ILE A 41 1.69 -8.97 -13.38
C ILE A 41 1.26 -8.80 -14.84
N ALA A 42 1.95 -7.96 -15.60
CA ALA A 42 1.62 -7.69 -16.99
C ALA A 42 1.92 -8.86 -17.94
N ILE A 43 3.00 -9.62 -17.68
CA ILE A 43 3.45 -10.71 -18.55
C ILE A 43 2.72 -12.03 -18.25
N THR A 44 2.38 -12.30 -16.99
CA THR A 44 1.69 -13.53 -16.56
C THR A 44 0.47 -13.93 -17.39
N PRO A 45 -0.49 -13.03 -17.71
CA PRO A 45 -1.69 -13.41 -18.48
C PRO A 45 -1.37 -13.94 -19.88
N ARG A 46 -0.15 -13.71 -20.39
CA ARG A 46 0.33 -14.25 -21.67
C ARG A 46 0.63 -15.74 -21.61
N PHE A 47 0.95 -16.27 -20.43
CA PHE A 47 1.28 -17.69 -20.21
C PHE A 47 0.13 -18.48 -19.57
N SER A 48 -0.57 -17.88 -18.62
CA SER A 48 -1.70 -18.53 -17.93
C SER A 48 -2.81 -17.54 -17.65
N LYS A 49 -3.99 -17.81 -18.20
CA LYS A 49 -5.21 -17.04 -17.92
C LYS A 49 -5.97 -17.54 -16.69
N LYS A 50 -5.55 -18.67 -16.11
CA LYS A 50 -6.21 -19.26 -14.94
C LYS A 50 -5.74 -18.66 -13.63
N ILE A 51 -4.50 -18.18 -13.58
CA ILE A 51 -3.87 -17.68 -12.37
C ILE A 51 -3.72 -16.16 -12.48
N PRO A 52 -4.24 -15.37 -11.53
CA PRO A 52 -4.06 -13.92 -11.52
C PRO A 52 -2.57 -13.54 -11.48
N GLY A 53 -2.15 -12.59 -12.32
CA GLY A 53 -0.76 -12.11 -12.36
C GLY A 53 -0.27 -11.58 -11.02
N SER A 54 -1.15 -10.96 -10.23
CA SER A 54 -0.86 -10.49 -8.88
C SER A 54 -0.50 -11.61 -7.91
N LEU A 55 -1.14 -12.78 -8.02
CA LEU A 55 -0.83 -13.94 -7.18
C LEU A 55 0.54 -14.53 -7.50
N ILE A 56 0.93 -14.55 -8.78
CA ILE A 56 2.27 -14.99 -9.16
C ILE A 56 3.31 -13.98 -8.68
N ALA A 57 3.06 -12.68 -8.90
CA ALA A 57 3.96 -11.62 -8.49
C ALA A 57 4.21 -11.63 -6.98
N ILE A 58 3.17 -11.75 -6.14
CA ILE A 58 3.35 -11.77 -4.68
C ILE A 58 4.21 -12.95 -4.23
N ILE A 59 4.00 -14.16 -4.78
CA ILE A 59 4.78 -15.35 -4.40
C ILE A 59 6.24 -15.18 -4.83
N VAL A 60 6.47 -14.86 -6.11
CA VAL A 60 7.82 -14.77 -6.68
C VAL A 60 8.62 -13.65 -6.04
N VAL A 61 8.02 -12.46 -5.89
CA VAL A 61 8.70 -11.30 -5.31
C VAL A 61 8.97 -11.51 -3.82
N THR A 62 8.02 -12.08 -3.06
CA THR A 62 8.24 -12.34 -1.63
C THR A 62 9.40 -13.31 -1.42
N VAL A 63 9.45 -14.41 -2.18
CA VAL A 63 10.56 -15.38 -2.10
C VAL A 63 11.88 -14.72 -2.53
N ALA A 64 11.89 -13.94 -3.61
CA ALA A 64 13.09 -13.26 -4.08
C ALA A 64 13.64 -12.27 -3.05
N VAL A 65 12.78 -11.40 -2.49
CA VAL A 65 13.17 -10.44 -1.46
C VAL A 65 13.64 -11.15 -0.19
N TRP A 66 12.97 -12.23 0.21
CA TRP A 66 13.40 -13.03 1.36
C TRP A 66 14.79 -13.63 1.16
N LEU A 67 15.06 -14.20 -0.02
CA LEU A 67 16.39 -14.71 -0.37
C LEU A 67 17.45 -13.60 -0.40
N MET A 68 17.11 -12.43 -0.95
CA MET A 68 18.01 -11.27 -0.98
C MET A 68 18.35 -10.76 0.43
N LYS A 69 17.39 -10.80 1.36
CA LYS A 69 17.60 -10.42 2.76
C LYS A 69 18.47 -11.45 3.49
N VAL A 70 18.13 -12.74 3.38
CA VAL A 70 18.80 -13.82 4.12
C VAL A 70 20.20 -14.14 3.57
N TYR A 71 20.37 -14.19 2.25
CA TYR A 71 21.61 -14.62 1.61
C TYR A 71 22.38 -13.48 0.92
N GLY A 72 21.68 -12.42 0.50
CA GLY A 72 22.27 -11.29 -0.21
C GLY A 72 22.71 -10.13 0.68
N GLY A 73 22.35 -10.13 1.98
CA GLY A 73 22.65 -9.04 2.91
C GLY A 73 21.97 -7.70 2.54
N ILE A 74 20.89 -7.75 1.76
CA ILE A 74 20.15 -6.55 1.33
C ILE A 74 19.00 -6.32 2.31
N ASP A 75 19.25 -5.51 3.33
CA ASP A 75 18.26 -5.17 4.36
C ASP A 75 17.46 -3.90 4.04
N CYS A 76 17.77 -3.22 2.94
CA CYS A 76 17.12 -1.97 2.56
C CYS A 76 15.71 -2.17 1.95
N ILE A 77 15.18 -3.39 1.86
CA ILE A 77 13.86 -3.66 1.29
C ILE A 77 12.86 -3.86 2.42
N ASP A 78 12.05 -2.83 2.67
CA ASP A 78 11.00 -2.90 3.69
C ASP A 78 9.83 -3.76 3.21
N THR A 79 9.51 -4.79 3.98
CA THR A 79 8.34 -5.65 3.75
C THR A 79 7.17 -5.25 4.67
N ILE A 80 5.98 -5.82 4.40
CA ILE A 80 4.80 -5.60 5.24
C ILE A 80 5.07 -6.01 6.69
N GLY A 81 5.79 -7.11 6.91
CA GLY A 81 6.15 -7.58 8.25
C GLY A 81 7.15 -6.69 8.98
N ASP A 82 7.91 -5.86 8.26
CA ASP A 82 8.86 -4.92 8.87
C ASP A 82 8.15 -3.63 9.33
N ARG A 83 7.11 -3.18 8.60
CA ARG A 83 6.41 -1.91 8.87
C ARG A 83 5.10 -2.06 9.66
N PHE A 84 4.47 -3.23 9.62
CA PHE A 84 3.14 -3.45 10.19
C PHE A 84 3.12 -4.70 11.06
N SER A 85 2.48 -4.61 12.23
CA SER A 85 2.19 -5.77 13.07
C SER A 85 0.85 -6.39 12.65
N ILE A 86 0.86 -7.62 12.15
CA ILE A 86 -0.36 -8.37 11.88
C ILE A 86 -0.70 -9.16 13.14
N ARG A 87 -1.81 -8.80 13.79
CA ARG A 87 -2.33 -9.57 14.93
C ARG A 87 -3.27 -10.65 14.42
N ALA A 88 -2.97 -11.90 14.73
CA ALA A 88 -3.79 -13.06 14.36
C ALA A 88 -4.94 -13.29 15.37
N GLU A 89 -5.50 -12.22 15.92
CA GLU A 89 -6.60 -12.24 16.88
C GLU A 89 -7.79 -11.47 16.30
N LEU A 90 -9.00 -11.86 16.67
CA LEU A 90 -10.18 -11.09 16.32
C LEU A 90 -10.13 -9.76 17.07
N PRO A 91 -10.34 -8.62 16.40
CA PRO A 91 -10.39 -7.33 17.08
C PRO A 91 -11.55 -7.30 18.07
N ASP A 92 -11.34 -6.65 19.21
CA ASP A 92 -12.40 -6.45 20.20
C ASP A 92 -13.58 -5.69 19.57
N ALA A 93 -14.80 -6.10 19.94
CA ALA A 93 -16.00 -5.39 19.52
C ALA A 93 -16.05 -4.02 20.20
N VAL A 94 -15.75 -2.97 19.44
CA VAL A 94 -15.81 -1.58 19.89
C VAL A 94 -17.06 -0.89 19.36
N MET A 95 -17.83 -0.26 20.25
CA MET A 95 -18.93 0.61 19.84
C MET A 95 -18.34 1.98 19.48
N PRO A 96 -18.47 2.46 18.23
CA PRO A 96 -17.96 3.76 17.85
C PRO A 96 -18.75 4.87 18.59
N ALA A 97 -18.06 5.93 18.98
CA ALA A 97 -18.71 7.11 19.53
C ALA A 97 -19.57 7.76 18.42
N LEU A 98 -20.89 7.74 18.60
CA LEU A 98 -21.83 8.43 17.71
C LEU A 98 -21.94 9.89 18.16
N ASP A 99 -21.19 10.76 17.52
CA ASP A 99 -21.34 12.21 17.66
C ASP A 99 -22.18 12.78 16.50
N TRP A 100 -22.86 13.89 16.75
CA TRP A 100 -23.62 14.55 15.70
C TRP A 100 -22.72 15.21 14.66
N GLU A 101 -21.50 15.57 15.06
CA GLU A 101 -20.52 16.22 14.21
C GLU A 101 -19.90 15.28 13.17
N ALA A 102 -19.46 14.06 13.55
CA ALA A 102 -18.97 13.10 12.57
C ALA A 102 -20.10 12.58 11.67
N ILE A 103 -21.34 12.45 12.16
CA ILE A 103 -22.49 12.15 11.27
C ILE A 103 -22.57 13.19 10.15
N LYS A 104 -22.59 14.49 10.48
CA LYS A 104 -22.63 15.55 9.47
C LYS A 104 -21.42 15.52 8.52
N ASN A 105 -20.23 15.29 9.07
CA ASN A 105 -18.98 15.30 8.29
C ASN A 105 -18.84 14.07 7.37
N LEU A 106 -19.36 12.92 7.77
CA LEU A 106 -19.21 11.65 7.05
C LEU A 106 -20.40 11.35 6.11
N PHE A 107 -21.59 11.92 6.37
CA PHE A 107 -22.80 11.65 5.59
C PHE A 107 -22.64 11.82 4.06
N PRO A 108 -21.98 12.88 3.55
CA PRO A 108 -21.79 13.03 2.10
C PRO A 108 -20.93 11.89 1.50
N VAL A 109 -19.88 11.49 2.21
CA VAL A 109 -18.97 10.41 1.76
C VAL A 109 -19.70 9.06 1.84
N ALA A 110 -20.49 8.84 2.89
CA ALA A 110 -21.27 7.62 3.07
C ALA A 110 -22.29 7.41 1.93
N ILE A 111 -23.02 8.45 1.53
CA ILE A 111 -23.92 8.38 0.35
C ILE A 111 -23.13 8.07 -0.91
N THR A 112 -21.98 8.72 -1.11
CA THR A 112 -21.14 8.50 -2.30
C THR A 112 -20.70 7.03 -2.41
N ILE A 113 -20.23 6.45 -1.30
CA ILE A 113 -19.82 5.04 -1.24
C ILE A 113 -21.03 4.11 -1.43
N ALA A 114 -22.16 4.40 -0.79
CA ALA A 114 -23.37 3.60 -0.90
C ALA A 114 -23.88 3.53 -2.34
N VAL A 115 -23.87 4.65 -3.06
CA VAL A 115 -24.27 4.69 -4.48
C VAL A 115 -23.27 3.95 -5.36
N LEU A 116 -21.97 4.14 -5.16
CA LEU A 116 -20.92 3.41 -5.92
C LEU A 116 -20.95 1.90 -5.69
N GLY A 117 -21.34 1.44 -4.49
CA GLY A 117 -21.45 0.02 -4.17
C GLY A 117 -22.81 -0.61 -4.53
N ALA A 118 -23.83 0.21 -4.80
CA ALA A 118 -25.15 -0.27 -5.21
C ALA A 118 -25.22 -0.66 -6.71
N ILE A 119 -24.21 -0.27 -7.49
CA ILE A 119 -24.07 -0.59 -8.93
C ILE A 119 -22.98 -1.64 -9.14
#